data_AF-A0A7Y8HUY9-F1
#
_entry.id   AF-A0A7Y8HUY9-F1
#
_cell.length_a   1.000
_cell.length_b   1.000
_cell.length_c   1.000
_cell.angle_alpha   90.00
_cell.angle_beta   90.00
_cell.angle_gamma   90.00
#
_symmetry.space_group_name_H-M   'P 1'
#
loop_
_entity.id
_entity.type
_entity.pdbx_description
1 polymer ?
#
loop_
_entity_poly.entity_id
_entity_poly.type
_entity_poly.pdbx_seq_one_letter_code
_entity_poly.pdbx_strand_id
1 'polypeptide(L)'
;MKLLLFYAHKWWFKTAYKSLQHVQDVEMEDSIENAVVVFFHAEKDDEEKEKSVLDKFVKNTKWLAGKFKTKNVVIHSFNHLSSSKASPEFSEQLIKRATDRLMNSGYKVLCTPFGYFNEFMMHVGGESLAKVFKEF
;
A
#
# COMPACT_ATOMS: atom_id res chain seq x y z
N MET A 1 5.00 0.27 12.13
CA MET A 1 4.63 0.36 10.70
C MET A 1 4.56 1.81 10.26
N LYS A 2 5.04 2.11 9.04
CA LYS A 2 4.89 3.42 8.42
C LYS A 2 4.02 3.37 7.18
N LEU A 3 3.09 4.32 7.08
CA LEU A 3 2.25 4.54 5.91
C LEU A 3 2.47 5.96 5.38
N LEU A 4 2.67 6.06 4.08
CA LEU A 4 2.59 7.30 3.33
C LEU A 4 1.41 7.19 2.37
N LEU A 5 0.34 7.89 2.69
CA LEU A 5 -0.92 7.83 1.97
C LEU A 5 -1.08 9.05 1.07
N PHE A 6 -1.50 8.82 -0.17
CA PHE A 6 -1.87 9.86 -1.10
C PHE A 6 -3.28 9.65 -1.63
N TYR A 7 -4.04 10.71 -1.80
CA TYR A 7 -5.12 10.70 -2.80
C TYR A 7 -4.53 11.09 -4.15
N ALA A 8 -4.70 10.22 -5.15
CA ALA A 8 -4.24 10.45 -6.49
C ALA A 8 -5.42 10.45 -7.47
N HIS A 9 -5.50 11.49 -8.30
CA HIS A 9 -6.39 11.53 -9.45
C HIS A 9 -6.05 10.41 -10.43
N LYS A 10 -4.76 10.12 -10.61
CA LYS A 10 -4.27 9.03 -11.46
C LYS A 10 -3.10 8.32 -10.80
N TRP A 11 -3.11 6.99 -10.87
CA TRP A 11 -2.00 6.11 -10.55
C TRP A 11 -1.76 5.17 -11.74
N TRP A 12 -0.51 4.94 -12.08
CA TRP A 12 -0.06 3.92 -13.03
C TRP A 12 1.22 3.28 -12.49
N PHE A 13 1.41 1.99 -12.76
CA PHE A 13 2.68 1.33 -12.50
C PHE A 13 2.97 0.24 -13.53
N LYS A 14 4.25 -0.14 -13.61
CA LYS A 14 4.74 -1.30 -14.37
C LYS A 14 5.83 -2.03 -13.59
N THR A 15 5.78 -3.35 -13.54
CA THR A 15 6.86 -4.14 -12.95
C THR A 15 8.16 -3.97 -13.74
N ALA A 16 9.28 -3.79 -13.03
CA ALA A 16 10.58 -3.57 -13.63
C ALA A 16 11.58 -4.68 -13.27
N TYR A 17 11.94 -4.79 -11.98
CA TYR A 17 12.94 -5.76 -11.51
C TYR A 17 12.48 -6.48 -10.25
N LYS A 18 12.84 -7.75 -10.10
CA LYS A 18 12.68 -8.48 -8.84
C LYS A 18 13.56 -7.86 -7.75
N SER A 19 12.93 -7.48 -6.63
CA SER A 19 13.64 -7.12 -5.40
C SER A 19 13.87 -8.35 -4.50
N LEU A 20 13.09 -9.41 -4.67
CA LEU A 20 13.26 -10.71 -4.03
C LEU A 20 13.49 -11.78 -5.11
N GLN A 21 14.59 -12.53 -5.03
CA GLN A 21 14.93 -13.48 -6.10
C GLN A 21 14.00 -14.70 -6.16
N HIS A 22 13.36 -15.04 -5.04
CA HIS A 22 12.55 -16.25 -4.90
C HIS A 22 11.06 -16.05 -5.24
N VAL A 23 10.62 -14.82 -5.57
CA VAL A 23 9.22 -14.59 -6.00
C VAL A 23 9.03 -14.95 -7.47
N GLN A 24 7.82 -15.35 -7.84
CA GLN A 24 7.46 -15.70 -9.23
C GLN A 24 7.69 -14.51 -10.16
N ASP A 25 8.04 -14.77 -11.44
CA ASP A 25 8.08 -13.75 -12.49
C ASP A 25 6.68 -13.18 -12.75
N VAL A 26 6.53 -11.86 -12.57
CA VAL A 26 5.27 -11.15 -12.78
C VAL A 26 5.52 -9.95 -13.70
N GLU A 27 5.00 -10.03 -14.91
CA GLU A 27 4.84 -8.89 -15.80
C GLU A 27 3.45 -8.30 -15.58
N MET A 28 3.40 -7.11 -14.99
CA MET A 28 2.15 -6.42 -14.69
C MET A 28 2.30 -4.94 -14.97
N GLU A 29 1.32 -4.41 -15.70
CA GLU A 29 1.16 -2.98 -15.97
C GLU A 29 -0.31 -2.66 -15.77
N ASP A 30 -0.61 -1.71 -14.88
CA ASP A 30 -2.00 -1.36 -14.55
C ASP A 30 -2.12 0.10 -14.09
N SER A 31 -3.34 0.62 -14.13
CA SER A 31 -3.66 1.97 -13.71
C SER A 31 -5.01 2.06 -13.02
N ILE A 32 -5.15 3.05 -12.15
CA ILE A 32 -6.42 3.34 -11.49
C ILE A 32 -6.56 4.83 -11.22
N GLU A 33 -7.76 5.35 -11.44
CA GLU A 33 -8.09 6.75 -11.19
C GLU A 33 -8.77 6.94 -9.84
N ASN A 34 -8.65 8.16 -9.30
CA ASN A 34 -9.28 8.60 -8.05
C ASN A 34 -9.07 7.60 -6.92
N ALA A 35 -7.83 7.28 -6.58
CA ALA A 35 -7.50 6.23 -5.62
C ALA A 35 -6.77 6.78 -4.40
N VAL A 36 -6.96 6.12 -3.26
CA VAL A 36 -6.02 6.25 -2.15
C VAL A 36 -4.86 5.30 -2.39
N VAL A 37 -3.68 5.85 -2.64
CA VAL A 37 -2.43 5.10 -2.79
C VAL A 37 -1.75 5.00 -1.44
N VAL A 38 -1.56 3.79 -0.96
CA VAL A 38 -0.95 3.47 0.33
C VAL A 38 0.45 2.91 0.07
N PHE A 39 1.45 3.77 0.22
CA PHE A 39 2.83 3.32 0.34
C PHE A 39 3.03 2.81 1.77
N PHE A 40 3.50 1.58 1.93
CA PHE A 40 3.71 0.99 3.25
C PHE A 40 5.13 0.49 3.46
N HIS A 41 5.57 0.52 4.72
CA HIS A 41 6.80 -0.07 5.20
C HIS A 41 6.49 -0.80 6.51
N ALA A 42 6.66 -2.13 6.52
CA ALA A 42 6.53 -2.95 7.72
C ALA A 42 7.88 -3.02 8.45
N GLU A 43 7.88 -2.77 9.75
CA GLU A 43 9.04 -2.69 10.63
C GLU A 43 9.11 -3.93 11.52
N LYS A 44 10.29 -4.25 12.05
CA LYS A 44 10.50 -5.48 12.82
C LYS A 44 9.49 -5.67 13.97
N ASP A 45 9.20 -4.61 14.71
CA ASP A 45 8.27 -4.63 15.84
C ASP A 45 6.81 -4.88 15.45
N ASP A 46 6.47 -4.77 14.16
CA ASP A 46 5.12 -5.04 13.67
C ASP A 46 4.78 -6.54 13.74
N GLU A 47 5.80 -7.41 13.68
CA GLU A 47 5.65 -8.87 13.74
C GLU A 47 4.98 -9.32 15.05
N GLU A 48 5.30 -8.64 16.16
CA GLU A 48 4.72 -8.92 17.48
C GLU A 48 3.33 -8.27 17.68
N LYS A 49 2.93 -7.36 16.77
CA LYS A 49 1.74 -6.50 16.92
C LYS A 49 0.78 -6.64 15.74
N GLU A 50 0.85 -7.75 15.01
CA GLU A 50 0.19 -7.93 13.72
C GLU A 50 -1.26 -7.44 13.68
N LYS A 51 -2.10 -7.88 14.64
CA LYS A 51 -3.52 -7.51 14.69
C LYS A 51 -3.73 -6.00 14.77
N SER A 52 -2.97 -5.34 15.65
CA SER A 52 -3.06 -3.88 15.86
C SER A 52 -2.59 -3.13 14.62
N VAL A 53 -1.50 -3.58 14.01
CA VAL A 53 -0.93 -3.01 12.78
C VAL A 53 -1.94 -3.13 11.62
N LEU A 54 -2.51 -4.32 11.43
CA LEU A 54 -3.52 -4.58 10.41
C LEU A 54 -4.77 -3.70 10.59
N ASP A 55 -5.29 -3.59 11.82
CA ASP A 55 -6.43 -2.73 12.14
C ASP A 55 -6.16 -1.27 11.81
N LYS A 56 -4.98 -0.76 12.19
CA LYS A 56 -4.57 0.62 11.92
C LYS A 56 -4.33 0.86 10.43
N PHE A 57 -3.75 -0.09 9.69
CA PHE A 57 -3.60 -0.02 8.24
C PHE A 57 -4.95 0.18 7.55
N VAL A 58 -5.90 -0.73 7.82
CA VAL A 58 -7.22 -0.71 7.20
C VAL A 58 -7.99 0.55 7.61
N LYS A 59 -7.93 0.95 8.89
CA LYS A 59 -8.64 2.13 9.39
C LYS A 59 -8.13 3.42 8.74
N ASN A 60 -6.81 3.62 8.65
CA ASN A 60 -6.25 4.82 8.03
C ASN A 60 -6.56 4.88 6.53
N THR A 61 -6.48 3.74 5.83
CA THR A 61 -6.84 3.63 4.41
C THR A 61 -8.30 4.01 4.17
N LYS A 62 -9.23 3.40 4.91
CA LYS A 62 -10.67 3.71 4.83
C LYS A 62 -10.99 5.14 5.20
N TRP A 63 -10.33 5.67 6.24
CA TRP A 63 -10.51 7.05 6.68
C TRP A 63 -10.16 8.02 5.56
N LEU A 64 -8.99 7.89 4.94
CA LEU A 64 -8.59 8.80 3.85
C LEU A 64 -9.49 8.61 2.62
N ALA A 65 -9.81 7.37 2.28
CA ALA A 65 -10.69 7.08 1.15
C ALA A 65 -12.09 7.70 1.34
N GLY A 66 -12.61 7.69 2.57
CA GLY A 66 -13.86 8.36 2.94
C GLY A 66 -13.78 9.89 2.81
N LYS A 67 -12.62 10.51 3.09
CA LYS A 67 -12.43 11.97 2.91
C LYS A 67 -12.53 12.39 1.45
N PHE A 68 -12.05 11.56 0.54
CA PHE A 68 -12.12 11.78 -0.91
C PHE A 68 -13.28 11.05 -1.59
N LYS A 69 -14.17 10.43 -0.81
CA LYS A 69 -15.34 9.67 -1.30
C LYS A 69 -15.00 8.63 -2.38
N THR A 70 -13.83 8.01 -2.28
CA THR A 70 -13.38 6.97 -3.22
C THR A 70 -13.50 5.56 -2.62
N LYS A 71 -13.69 4.58 -3.51
CA LYS A 71 -13.60 3.15 -3.23
C LYS A 71 -12.37 2.48 -3.84
N ASN A 72 -11.55 3.24 -4.57
CA ASN A 72 -10.33 2.74 -5.19
C ASN A 72 -9.16 2.89 -4.22
N VAL A 73 -8.43 1.81 -4.01
CA VAL A 73 -7.24 1.76 -3.17
C VAL A 73 -6.11 1.12 -3.97
N VAL A 74 -4.93 1.73 -3.91
CA VAL A 74 -3.68 1.10 -4.34
C VAL A 74 -2.87 0.76 -3.11
N ILE A 75 -2.32 -0.44 -3.03
CA ILE A 75 -1.33 -0.82 -2.01
C ILE A 75 -0.01 -1.05 -2.72
N HIS A 76 1.00 -0.28 -2.32
CA HIS A 76 2.33 -0.32 -2.91
C HIS A 76 3.41 -0.51 -1.83
N SER A 77 4.25 -1.52 -1.99
CA SER A 77 5.35 -1.76 -1.07
C SER A 77 6.43 -0.69 -1.24
N PHE A 78 6.84 -0.05 -0.14
CA PHE A 78 7.84 1.02 -0.17
C PHE A 78 8.79 0.96 1.02
N ASN A 79 9.77 0.08 0.92
CA ASN A 79 10.68 -0.29 2.00
C ASN A 79 11.78 0.75 2.31
N HIS A 80 11.49 2.04 2.10
CA HIS A 80 12.41 3.18 2.27
C HIS A 80 11.94 4.21 3.31
N LEU A 81 10.77 4.02 3.94
CA LEU A 81 10.26 4.92 5.00
C LEU A 81 10.92 4.73 6.38
N SER A 82 11.60 3.60 6.61
CA SER A 82 12.28 3.27 7.88
C SER A 82 13.63 2.60 7.65
N SER A 83 14.46 2.59 8.68
CA SER A 83 15.67 1.77 8.77
C SER A 83 15.40 0.37 9.32
N SER A 84 14.32 0.18 10.10
CA SER A 84 13.88 -1.12 10.62
C SER A 84 12.94 -1.80 9.63
N LYS A 85 13.11 -3.11 9.40
CA LYS A 85 12.35 -3.88 8.40
C LYS A 85 11.84 -5.18 9.01
N ALA A 86 10.56 -5.48 8.78
CA ALA A 86 10.00 -6.80 9.02
C ALA A 86 10.49 -7.81 7.98
N SER A 87 10.28 -9.09 8.25
CA SER A 87 10.47 -10.16 7.27
C SER A 87 9.57 -9.97 6.05
N PRO A 88 10.05 -10.37 4.84
CA PRO A 88 9.22 -10.40 3.64
C PRO A 88 7.94 -11.22 3.81
N GLU A 89 8.03 -12.37 4.48
CA GLU A 89 6.92 -13.30 4.69
C GLU A 89 5.82 -12.67 5.55
N PHE A 90 6.20 -12.00 6.65
CA PHE A 90 5.25 -11.24 7.46
C PHE A 90 4.58 -10.14 6.64
N SER A 91 5.38 -9.36 5.91
CA SER A 91 4.91 -8.21 5.13
C SER A 91 3.90 -8.65 4.07
N GLU A 92 4.19 -9.73 3.33
CA GLU A 92 3.29 -10.28 2.32
C GLU A 92 1.96 -10.76 2.93
N GLN A 93 2.03 -11.52 4.03
CA GLN A 93 0.83 -12.02 4.70
C GLN A 93 -0.04 -10.89 5.26
N LEU A 94 0.58 -9.87 5.86
CA LEU A 94 -0.10 -8.70 6.41
C LEU A 94 -0.85 -7.95 5.30
N ILE A 95 -0.22 -7.74 4.13
CA ILE A 95 -0.86 -7.07 3.00
C ILE A 95 -1.96 -7.91 2.37
N LYS A 96 -1.79 -9.23 2.28
CA LYS A 96 -2.87 -10.11 1.84
C LYS A 96 -4.11 -9.95 2.74
N ARG A 97 -3.93 -10.01 4.06
CA ARG A 97 -5.02 -9.81 5.04
C ARG A 97 -5.63 -8.41 4.95
N ALA A 98 -4.81 -7.37 4.75
CA ALA A 98 -5.30 -5.99 4.60
C ALA A 98 -6.16 -5.84 3.34
N THR A 99 -5.69 -6.42 2.22
CA THR A 99 -6.38 -6.44 0.93
C THR A 99 -7.73 -7.13 1.06
N ASP A 100 -7.78 -8.33 1.63
CA ASP A 100 -9.03 -9.08 1.86
C ASP A 100 -10.03 -8.28 2.71
N ARG A 101 -9.57 -7.66 3.80
CA ARG A 101 -10.45 -6.83 4.66
C ARG A 101 -11.00 -5.60 3.96
N LEU A 102 -10.20 -4.96 3.09
CA LEU A 102 -10.64 -3.82 2.29
C LEU A 102 -11.65 -4.25 1.23
N MET A 103 -11.38 -5.33 0.49
CA MET A 103 -12.30 -5.89 -0.51
C MET A 103 -13.64 -6.30 0.11
N ASN A 104 -13.61 -7.01 1.25
CA ASN A 104 -14.81 -7.39 2.02
C ASN A 104 -15.62 -6.18 2.51
N SER A 105 -15.02 -4.98 2.53
CA SER A 105 -15.68 -3.73 2.89
C SER A 105 -16.12 -2.90 1.67
N GLY A 106 -16.11 -3.51 0.48
CA GLY A 106 -16.57 -2.91 -0.77
C GLY A 106 -15.58 -1.95 -1.43
N TYR A 107 -14.27 -2.12 -1.19
CA TYR A 107 -13.23 -1.37 -1.90
C TYR A 107 -12.70 -2.16 -3.09
N LYS A 108 -12.40 -1.46 -4.19
CA LYS A 108 -11.59 -2.00 -5.29
C LYS A 108 -10.12 -1.79 -4.93
N VAL A 109 -9.39 -2.88 -4.75
CA VAL A 109 -7.98 -2.83 -4.32
C VAL A 109 -7.09 -3.29 -5.47
N LEU A 110 -6.10 -2.46 -5.82
CA LEU A 110 -5.02 -2.78 -6.74
C LEU A 110 -3.72 -2.89 -5.95
N CYS A 111 -3.08 -4.05 -5.97
CA CYS A 111 -1.78 -4.25 -5.32
C CYS A 111 -0.70 -4.33 -6.39
N THR A 112 0.37 -3.56 -6.22
CA THR A 112 1.57 -3.82 -7.04
C THR A 112 2.19 -5.15 -6.61
N PRO A 113 2.77 -5.94 -7.52
CA PRO A 113 3.38 -7.23 -7.17
C PRO A 113 4.40 -7.10 -6.02
N PHE A 114 4.26 -7.95 -5.01
CA PHE A 114 5.18 -7.97 -3.88
C PHE A 114 6.53 -8.54 -4.30
N GLY A 115 7.63 -8.00 -3.77
CA GLY A 115 8.98 -8.42 -4.18
C GLY A 115 9.42 -7.87 -5.55
N TYR A 116 8.78 -6.79 -6.02
CA TYR A 116 9.15 -6.09 -7.25
C TYR A 116 9.46 -4.61 -7.02
N PHE A 117 10.49 -4.14 -7.69
CA PHE A 117 10.61 -2.73 -8.06
C PHE A 117 9.67 -2.45 -9.23
N ASN A 118 9.01 -1.30 -9.18
CA ASN A 118 8.06 -0.87 -10.19
C ASN A 118 8.44 0.53 -10.66
N GLU A 119 8.26 0.80 -11.96
CA GLU A 119 8.05 2.15 -12.44
C GLU A 119 6.66 2.59 -12.01
N PHE A 120 6.48 3.87 -11.67
CA PHE A 120 5.16 4.39 -11.38
C PHE A 120 5.04 5.88 -11.71
N MET A 121 3.82 6.30 -12.00
CA MET A 121 3.42 7.69 -12.18
C MET A 121 2.21 7.97 -11.31
N MET A 122 2.20 9.15 -10.69
CA MET A 122 1.06 9.58 -9.89
C MET A 122 0.76 11.06 -10.06
N HIS A 123 -0.53 11.37 -10.25
CA HIS A 123 -1.06 12.73 -10.19
C HIS A 123 -1.78 12.90 -8.86
N VAL A 124 -1.12 13.55 -7.90
CA VAL A 124 -1.60 13.70 -6.52
C VAL A 124 -2.56 14.88 -6.40
N GLY A 125 -3.58 14.75 -5.56
CA GLY A 125 -4.45 15.86 -5.20
C GLY A 125 -3.68 17.05 -4.62
N GLY A 126 -4.11 18.25 -4.99
CA GLY A 126 -3.50 19.50 -4.53
C GLY A 126 -3.78 19.81 -3.06
N GLU A 127 -4.88 19.28 -2.53
CA GLU A 127 -5.35 19.53 -1.17
C GLU A 127 -4.31 19.11 -0.12
N SER A 128 -4.27 19.83 1.00
CA SER A 128 -3.38 19.48 2.12
C SER A 128 -3.63 18.04 2.61
N LEU A 129 -4.91 17.65 2.68
CA LEU A 129 -5.32 16.31 3.13
C LEU A 129 -4.98 15.19 2.13
N ALA A 130 -4.61 15.49 0.89
CA ALA A 130 -4.30 14.48 -0.13
C ALA A 130 -2.97 13.77 0.14
N LYS A 131 -2.25 14.12 1.22
CA LYS A 131 -0.89 13.63 1.53
C LYS A 131 -0.81 13.45 3.05
N VAL A 132 -0.73 12.22 3.52
CA VAL A 132 -0.77 11.91 4.96
C VAL A 132 0.28 10.89 5.31
N PHE A 133 1.09 11.18 6.32
CA PHE A 133 1.99 10.20 6.93
C PHE A 133 1.38 9.65 8.23
N LYS A 134 1.55 8.35 8.48
CA LYS A 134 1.16 7.68 9.73
C LYS A 134 2.25 6.73 10.17
N GLU A 135 2.53 6.73 11.46
CA GLU A 135 3.44 5.81 12.14
C GLU A 135 2.76 5.30 13.40
N PHE A 136 2.87 4.00 13.67
CA PHE A 136 2.14 3.35 14.75
C PHE A 136 2.60 1.92 15.06
#